data_AF-A0A960QZH4-F1
#
_entry.id   AF-A0A960QZH4-F1
#
_cell.length_a   1.000
_cell.length_b   1.000
_cell.length_c   1.000
_cell.angle_alpha   90.00
_cell.angle_beta   90.00
_cell.angle_gamma   90.00
#
_symmetry.space_group_name_H-M   'P 1'
#
loop_
_entity.id
_entity.type
_entity.pdbx_description
1 polymer ?
#
loop_
_entity_poly.entity_id
_entity_poly.type
_entity_poly.pdbx_seq_one_letter_code
_entity_poly.pdbx_strand_id
1 'polypeptide(L)' 'MTQPSFFAPGPVKAKICGLTRGDEAVRVAELGADALGINFWPGSKRYADPASAAPWLRELAGVV' A
#
# COMPACT_ATOMS: atom_id res chain seq x y z
N MET A 1 7.27 -10.47 16.04
CA MET A 1 6.30 -9.40 16.34
C MET A 1 5.14 -9.59 15.37
N THR A 2 4.01 -10.11 15.83
CA THR A 2 2.82 -10.32 15.00
C THR A 2 2.10 -8.99 14.86
N GLN A 3 2.14 -8.36 13.68
CA GLN A 3 1.25 -7.21 13.41
C GLN A 3 -0.20 -7.68 13.60
N PRO A 4 -1.04 -6.87 14.27
CA PRO A 4 -2.46 -7.20 14.40
C PRO A 4 -3.11 -7.28 13.03
N SER A 5 -4.02 -8.24 12.85
CA SER A 5 -4.76 -8.41 11.59
C SER A 5 -5.47 -7.11 11.21
N PHE A 6 -5.37 -6.71 9.94
CA PHE A 6 -6.14 -5.59 9.37
C PHE A 6 -7.66 -5.77 9.59
N PHE A 7 -8.13 -7.02 9.71
CA PHE A 7 -9.55 -7.35 9.90
C PHE A 7 -9.94 -7.62 11.36
N ALA A 8 -9.04 -7.40 12.33
CA ALA A 8 -9.38 -7.57 13.73
C ALA A 8 -10.41 -6.51 14.19
N PRO A 9 -11.31 -6.84 15.14
CA PRO A 9 -12.16 -5.85 15.78
C PRO A 9 -11.32 -4.75 16.42
N GLY A 10 -11.73 -3.49 16.29
CA GLY A 10 -10.97 -2.36 16.81
C GLY A 10 -11.31 -1.04 16.13
N PRO A 11 -10.41 -0.04 16.22
CA PRO A 11 -10.60 1.25 15.53
C PRO A 11 -10.68 1.05 14.01
N VAL A 12 -11.34 2.00 13.34
CA VAL A 12 -11.47 2.01 11.88
C VAL A 12 -10.10 1.91 11.22
N LYS A 13 -9.99 1.03 10.22
CA LYS A 13 -8.79 0.82 9.42
C LYS A 13 -8.94 1.47 8.05
N ALA A 14 -7.94 2.24 7.64
CA ALA A 14 -7.93 2.95 6.39
C ALA A 14 -7.00 2.26 5.38
N LYS A 15 -7.57 1.84 4.24
CA LYS A 15 -6.81 1.34 3.09
C LYS A 15 -6.89 2.33 1.93
N ILE A 16 -5.73 2.75 1.42
CA ILE A 16 -5.64 3.61 0.24
C ILE A 16 -5.24 2.79 -0.98
N CYS A 17 -6.05 2.82 -2.04
CA CYS A 17 -5.96 1.88 -3.16
C CYS A 17 -5.64 2.56 -4.50
N GLY A 18 -4.90 1.86 -5.35
CA GLY A 18 -4.58 2.28 -6.72
C GLY A 18 -3.46 3.31 -6.79
N LEU A 19 -2.52 3.26 -5.84
CA LEU A 19 -1.28 4.03 -5.91
C LEU A 19 -0.41 3.51 -7.06
N THR A 20 0.15 4.43 -7.84
CA THR A 20 1.00 4.11 -8.99
C THR A 20 2.41 4.68 -8.87
N ARG A 21 2.67 5.48 -7.83
CA ARG A 21 3.94 6.16 -7.59
C ARG A 21 4.45 5.89 -6.18
N GLY A 22 5.76 5.66 -6.06
CA GLY A 22 6.40 5.35 -4.77
C GLY A 22 6.39 6.51 -3.78
N ASP A 23 6.60 7.74 -4.24
CA ASP A 23 6.60 8.94 -3.39
C ASP A 23 5.24 9.18 -2.71
N GLU A 24 4.14 9.00 -3.45
CA GLU A 24 2.79 9.07 -2.90
C GLU A 24 2.54 7.94 -1.90
N ALA A 25 3.00 6.72 -2.21
CA ALA A 25 2.82 5.58 -1.33
C ALA A 25 3.55 5.75 0.01
N VAL A 26 4.78 6.28 -0.01
CA VAL A 26 5.53 6.66 1.20
C VAL A 26 4.78 7.73 1.99
N ARG A 27 4.32 8.80 1.32
CA ARG A 27 3.61 9.87 2.01
C ARG A 27 2.30 9.40 2.65
N VAL A 28 1.57 8.50 2.00
CA VAL A 28 0.33 7.93 2.54
C VAL A 28 0.62 7.01 3.74
N ALA A 29 1.71 6.25 3.69
CA ALA A 29 2.16 5.46 4.84
C ALA A 29 2.51 6.35 6.04
N GLU A 30 3.26 7.43 5.82
CA GLU A 30 3.62 8.41 6.87
C GLU A 30 2.40 9.09 7.50
N LEU A 31 1.31 9.26 6.74
CA LEU A 31 0.04 9.81 7.23
C LEU A 31 -0.79 8.80 8.04
N GLY A 32 -0.33 7.56 8.20
CA GLY A 32 -0.96 6.56 9.06
C GLY A 32 -2.00 5.68 8.36
N ALA A 33 -1.88 5.45 7.05
CA ALA A 33 -2.69 4.43 6.38
C ALA A 33 -2.33 3.03 6.92
N ASP A 34 -3.36 2.24 7.26
CA ASP A 34 -3.17 0.88 7.77
C ASP A 34 -2.86 -0.15 6.67
N ALA A 35 -3.16 0.19 5.40
CA ALA A 35 -2.81 -0.63 4.26
C ALA A 35 -2.73 0.19 2.96
N LEU A 36 -1.85 -0.24 2.07
CA LEU A 36 -1.73 0.29 0.71
C LEU A 36 -2.17 -0.76 -0.30
N GLY A 37 -2.89 -0.35 -1.34
CA GLY A 37 -3.35 -1.22 -2.41
C GLY A 37 -2.68 -0.87 -3.73
N ILE A 38 -1.87 -1.77 -4.26
CA ILE A 38 -1.27 -1.63 -5.59
C ILE A 38 -2.03 -2.52 -6.57
N ASN A 39 -2.43 -1.96 -7.70
CA ASN A 39 -3.25 -2.69 -8.65
C ASN A 39 -2.38 -3.24 -9.79
N PHE A 40 -2.22 -4.56 -9.81
CA PHE A 40 -1.48 -5.27 -10.86
C PHE A 40 -2.38 -5.81 -11.98
N TRP A 41 -3.64 -5.42 -12.06
CA TRP A 41 -4.53 -5.80 -13.16
C TRP A 41 -4.36 -4.86 -14.37
N PRO A 42 -3.92 -5.36 -15.55
CA PRO A 42 -3.62 -4.52 -16.71
C PRO A 42 -4.80 -3.72 -17.27
N GLY A 43 -6.05 -4.16 -17.03
CA GLY A 43 -7.25 -3.45 -17.50
C GLY A 43 -7.61 -2.21 -16.68
N SER A 44 -6.88 -1.90 -15.61
CA SER A 44 -7.15 -0.73 -14.77
C SER A 44 -6.44 0.51 -15.25
N LYS A 45 -7.11 1.67 -15.17
CA LYS A 45 -6.46 2.99 -15.26
C LYS A 45 -5.37 3.22 -14.20
N ARG A 46 -5.41 2.46 -13.10
CA ARG A 46 -4.44 2.52 -12.00
C ARG A 46 -3.51 1.31 -11.99
N TYR A 47 -3.32 0.66 -13.14
CA TYR A 47 -2.36 -0.42 -13.29
C TYR A 47 -0.96 0.07 -12.93
N ALA A 48 -0.29 -0.65 -12.05
CA ALA A 48 1.14 -0.51 -11.79
C ALA A 48 1.84 -1.75 -12.38
N ASP A 49 2.94 -1.54 -13.11
CA ASP A 49 3.77 -2.65 -13.56
C ASP A 49 4.55 -3.24 -12.37
N PRO A 50 4.49 -4.56 -12.09
CA PRO A 50 5.18 -5.16 -10.94
C PRO A 50 6.68 -4.92 -10.91
N ALA A 51 7.36 -4.92 -12.06
CA ALA A 51 8.81 -4.71 -12.12
C ALA A 51 9.18 -3.27 -11.75
N SER A 52 8.41 -2.30 -12.26
CA SER A 52 8.53 -0.88 -11.94
C SER A 52 8.08 -0.56 -10.51
N ALA A 53 7.16 -1.34 -9.94
CA ALA A 53 6.64 -1.18 -8.60
C ALA A 53 7.59 -1.74 -7.51
N ALA A 54 8.33 -2.79 -7.84
CA ALA A 54 9.14 -3.53 -6.87
C ALA A 54 10.18 -2.69 -6.08
N PRO A 55 10.89 -1.70 -6.66
CA PRO A 55 11.86 -0.91 -5.91
C PRO A 55 11.25 -0.17 -4.72
N TRP A 56 10.19 0.62 -4.94
CA TRP A 56 9.56 1.39 -3.86
C TRP A 56 8.64 0.55 -2.98
N LEU A 57 8.12 -0.58 -3.46
CA LEU A 57 7.42 -1.53 -2.58
C LEU A 57 8.35 -2.12 -1.52
N ARG A 58 9.63 -2.33 -1.84
CA ARG A 58 10.62 -2.79 -0.85
C ARG A 58 10.93 -1.73 0.20
N GLU A 59 10.91 -0.45 -0.18
CA GLU A 59 11.12 0.66 0.76
C GLU A 59 9.98 0.76 1.78
N LEU A 60 8.78 0.32 1.43
CA LEU A 60 7.60 0.32 2.29
C LEU A 60 7.49 -0.93 3.19
N ALA A 61 8.38 -1.91 3.03
CA ALA A 61 8.32 -3.15 3.78
C ALA A 61 8.48 -2.89 5.29
N GLY A 62 7.45 -3.22 6.07
CA GLY A 62 7.42 -3.01 7.52
C GLY A 62 7.01 -1.61 7.96
N VAL A 63 6.69 -0.70 7.03
CA VAL A 63 6.11 0.62 7.34
C VAL A 63 4.59 0.55 7.44
N VAL A 64 3.96 -0.25 6.57
CA VAL A 64 2.52 -0.54 6.54
C VAL A 64 2.27 -2.04 6.70
#